data_AF-A0A512DZZ7-F1
#
_entry.id   AF-A0A512DZZ7-F1
#
_cell.length_a   1.000
_cell.length_b   1.000
_cell.length_c   1.000
_cell.angle_alpha   90.00
_cell.angle_beta   90.00
_cell.angle_gamma   90.00
#
_symmetry.space_group_name_H-M   'P 1'
#
loop_
_entity.id
_entity.type
_entity.pdbx_description
1 polymer ?
#
loop_
_entity_poly.entity_id
_entity_poly.type
_entity_poly.pdbx_seq_one_letter_code
_entity_poly.pdbx_strand_id
1 'polypeptide(L)'
;MSRNEHLPDTTCPACGQVGRVSRFARRETIDVRGLELEVEKFLRHCEACDAEFENTRDPDWRIEGYEKYREVKGMLSPARIKAWRREYDLKQAEVTSLLGWGEVTLGRYENGSLQTEAHDKRLAELMDPSHLAAMIAAHPETMQTERRREILARIRQAQGLLSPEDVVALRSKYGFNAEEMERLMAIPEGTWGRWEGGDEIQGKAADLLMREMAEHPDVVRSLLERSGLESVAVRNTLQRIDEDVERRVAEAIIRQFGALNGIDVQQLARIATGEIRKAQPAILATMGQAAASRPIA
;
A
#
# COMPACT_ATOMS: atom_id res chain seq x y z
N MET A 1 15.76 -14.99 -44.00
CA MET A 1 17.19 -14.89 -44.34
C MET A 1 17.86 -14.09 -43.23
N SER A 2 18.56 -14.78 -42.32
CA SER A 2 19.40 -14.13 -41.31
C SER A 2 20.43 -13.28 -42.05
N ARG A 3 20.48 -11.97 -41.75
CA ARG A 3 21.51 -11.09 -42.30
C ARG A 3 22.83 -11.47 -41.64
N ASN A 4 23.74 -12.08 -42.40
CA ASN A 4 25.10 -12.29 -41.95
C ASN A 4 25.84 -10.95 -41.98
N GLU A 5 26.36 -10.54 -40.84
CA GLU A 5 27.14 -9.32 -40.69
C GLU A 5 28.63 -9.68 -40.59
N HIS A 6 29.44 -9.19 -41.52
CA HIS A 6 30.88 -9.45 -41.50
C HIS A 6 31.58 -8.59 -40.44
N LEU A 7 32.48 -9.20 -39.65
CA LEU A 7 33.20 -8.59 -38.54
C LEU A 7 34.72 -8.56 -38.82
N PRO A 8 35.23 -7.50 -39.49
CA PRO A 8 36.60 -7.46 -40.01
C PRO A 8 37.69 -7.37 -38.91
N ASP A 9 37.35 -6.89 -37.71
CA ASP A 9 38.31 -6.73 -36.60
C ASP A 9 38.25 -7.89 -35.58
N THR A 10 37.46 -8.93 -35.84
CA THR A 10 37.26 -10.03 -34.89
C THR A 10 38.25 -11.17 -35.13
N THR A 11 38.90 -11.61 -34.07
CA THR A 11 39.76 -12.80 -34.05
C THR A 11 38.95 -14.06 -33.71
N CYS A 12 39.13 -15.13 -34.49
CA CYS A 12 38.56 -16.43 -34.17
C CYS A 12 39.27 -17.06 -32.95
N PRO A 13 38.55 -17.46 -31.89
CA PRO A 13 39.16 -18.09 -30.71
C PRO A 13 39.68 -19.51 -31.00
N ALA A 14 39.23 -20.17 -32.07
CA ALA A 14 39.62 -21.53 -32.41
C ALA A 14 40.92 -21.59 -33.26
N CYS A 15 41.05 -20.74 -34.29
CA CYS A 15 42.19 -20.77 -35.21
C CYS A 15 43.10 -19.53 -35.15
N GLY A 16 42.72 -18.48 -34.43
CA GLY A 16 43.50 -17.26 -34.26
C GLY A 16 43.50 -16.30 -35.47
N GLN A 17 42.80 -16.61 -36.56
CA GLN A 17 42.73 -15.72 -37.72
C GLN A 17 41.82 -14.51 -37.46
N VAL A 18 42.20 -13.35 -38.02
CA VAL A 18 41.51 -12.07 -37.88
C VAL A 18 40.72 -11.73 -39.14
N GLY A 19 39.52 -11.16 -38.98
CA GLY A 19 38.75 -10.56 -40.06
C GLY A 19 38.08 -11.53 -41.02
N ARG A 20 37.90 -12.79 -40.60
CA ARG A 20 37.17 -13.83 -41.33
C ARG A 20 36.01 -14.37 -40.50
N VAL A 21 35.33 -13.50 -39.78
CA VAL A 21 34.24 -13.85 -38.87
C VAL A 21 32.97 -13.14 -39.31
N SER A 22 31.86 -13.86 -39.40
CA SER A 22 30.53 -13.29 -39.64
C SER A 22 29.61 -13.57 -38.46
N ARG A 23 28.68 -12.67 -38.16
CA ARG A 23 27.66 -12.80 -37.11
C ARG A 23 26.30 -13.08 -37.73
N PHE A 24 25.54 -14.00 -37.15
CA PHE A 24 24.17 -14.31 -37.55
C PHE A 24 23.30 -14.64 -36.34
N ALA A 25 21.99 -14.51 -36.50
CA ALA A 25 21.00 -14.90 -35.49
C ALA A 25 20.40 -16.27 -35.85
N ARG A 26 20.27 -17.15 -34.85
CA ARG A 26 19.63 -18.46 -34.94
C ARG A 26 18.63 -18.62 -33.81
N ARG A 27 17.41 -19.05 -34.14
CA ARG A 27 16.44 -19.42 -33.10
C ARG A 27 16.72 -20.83 -32.62
N GLU A 28 16.79 -20.98 -31.31
CA GLU A 28 17.00 -22.27 -30.65
C GLU A 28 16.07 -22.40 -29.46
N THR A 29 15.58 -23.63 -29.24
CA THR A 29 14.87 -23.99 -28.02
C THR A 29 15.88 -24.26 -26.92
N ILE A 30 15.74 -23.56 -25.80
CA ILE A 30 16.53 -23.72 -24.59
C ILE A 30 15.66 -24.27 -23.46
N ASP A 31 16.24 -25.05 -22.55
CA ASP A 31 15.60 -25.39 -21.28
C ASP A 31 15.94 -24.33 -20.23
N VAL A 32 14.90 -23.72 -19.65
CA VAL A 32 15.03 -22.85 -18.46
C VAL A 32 14.27 -23.50 -17.33
N ARG A 33 14.98 -24.24 -16.47
CA ARG A 33 14.40 -24.91 -15.28
C ARG A 33 13.24 -25.85 -15.62
N GLY A 34 13.39 -26.66 -16.68
CA GLY A 34 12.36 -27.61 -17.12
C GLY A 34 11.29 -27.01 -18.03
N LEU A 35 11.44 -25.74 -18.46
CA LEU A 35 10.57 -25.10 -19.43
C LEU A 35 11.33 -24.86 -20.74
N GLU A 36 10.85 -25.47 -21.82
CA GLU A 36 11.38 -25.27 -23.16
C GLU A 36 10.90 -23.93 -23.74
N LEU A 37 11.85 -23.05 -24.07
CA LEU A 37 11.59 -21.71 -24.59
C LEU A 37 12.41 -21.46 -25.85
N GLU A 38 11.78 -20.96 -26.91
CA GLU A 38 12.51 -20.52 -28.10
C GLU A 38 13.14 -19.15 -27.84
N VAL A 39 14.44 -18.98 -28.11
CA VAL A 39 15.17 -17.71 -27.99
C VAL A 39 16.00 -17.42 -29.22
N GLU A 40 16.32 -16.16 -29.48
CA GLU A 40 17.24 -15.77 -30.55
C GLU A 40 18.68 -15.71 -30.01
N LYS A 41 19.55 -16.59 -30.53
CA LYS A 41 20.98 -16.58 -30.22
C LYS A 41 21.78 -15.93 -31.32
N PHE A 42 22.71 -15.07 -30.94
CA PHE A 42 23.72 -14.52 -31.85
C PHE A 42 24.96 -15.40 -31.82
N LEU A 43 25.29 -15.98 -32.96
CA LEU A 43 26.46 -16.82 -33.16
C LEU A 43 27.40 -16.15 -34.15
N ARG A 44 28.69 -16.44 -34.01
CA ARG A 44 29.72 -16.03 -34.95
C ARG A 44 30.28 -17.26 -35.65
N HIS A 45 30.42 -17.18 -36.96
CA HIS A 45 30.99 -18.21 -37.82
C HIS A 45 32.32 -17.75 -38.39
N CYS A 46 33.35 -18.60 -38.33
CA CYS A 46 34.65 -18.33 -38.95
C CYS A 46 34.78 -19.02 -40.31
N GLU A 47 34.98 -18.24 -41.37
CA GLU A 47 35.13 -18.76 -42.74
C GLU A 47 36.44 -19.57 -42.94
N ALA A 48 37.42 -19.43 -42.04
CA ALA A 48 38.73 -20.08 -42.18
C ALA A 48 38.79 -21.49 -41.59
N CYS A 49 38.06 -21.75 -40.50
CA CYS A 49 38.08 -23.03 -39.79
C CYS A 49 36.69 -23.59 -39.47
N ASP A 50 35.63 -22.94 -39.96
CA ASP A 50 34.23 -23.34 -39.83
C ASP A 50 33.69 -23.35 -38.38
N ALA A 51 34.43 -22.78 -37.42
CA ALA A 51 34.01 -22.74 -36.03
C ALA A 51 32.83 -21.78 -35.80
N GLU A 52 31.79 -22.26 -35.12
CA GLU A 52 30.69 -21.45 -34.56
C GLU A 52 30.91 -21.20 -33.06
N PHE A 53 30.76 -19.95 -32.61
CA PHE A 53 30.94 -19.59 -31.21
C PHE A 53 30.09 -18.39 -30.79
N GLU A 54 29.72 -18.35 -29.51
CA GLU A 54 29.11 -17.19 -28.86
C GLU A 54 30.18 -16.13 -28.50
N ASN A 55 29.79 -14.86 -28.46
CA ASN A 55 30.66 -13.78 -27.99
C ASN A 55 29.94 -12.94 -26.94
N THR A 56 30.63 -12.59 -25.87
CA THR A 56 30.06 -11.80 -24.76
C THR A 56 29.68 -10.37 -25.13
N ARG A 57 30.12 -9.87 -26.29
CA ARG A 57 29.71 -8.57 -26.83
C ARG A 57 28.41 -8.61 -27.60
N ASP A 58 27.94 -9.81 -27.97
CA ASP A 58 26.64 -9.97 -28.61
C ASP A 58 25.53 -10.05 -27.55
N PRO A 59 24.26 -9.76 -27.91
CA PRO A 59 23.15 -9.82 -26.96
C PRO A 59 23.05 -11.19 -26.26
N ASP A 60 22.97 -11.19 -24.93
CA ASP A 60 22.84 -12.42 -24.14
C ASP A 60 21.40 -12.95 -24.26
N TRP A 61 21.25 -14.06 -24.98
CA TRP A 61 19.97 -14.77 -25.16
C TRP A 61 19.30 -15.16 -23.84
N ARG A 62 20.07 -15.28 -22.74
CA ARG A 62 19.52 -15.58 -21.41
C ARG A 62 18.59 -14.49 -20.90
N ILE A 63 18.79 -13.24 -21.32
CA ILE A 63 17.93 -12.12 -20.94
C ILE A 63 16.51 -12.39 -21.48
N GLU A 64 16.40 -12.65 -22.78
CA GLU A 64 15.13 -13.01 -23.44
C GLU A 64 14.52 -14.29 -22.83
N GLY A 65 15.34 -15.34 -22.65
CA GLY A 65 14.90 -16.60 -22.08
C GLY A 65 14.33 -16.45 -20.66
N TYR A 66 14.97 -15.65 -19.81
CA TYR A 66 14.48 -15.40 -18.45
C TYR A 66 13.26 -14.48 -18.43
N GLU A 67 13.13 -13.54 -19.36
CA GLU A 67 11.90 -12.74 -19.49
C GLU A 67 10.72 -13.61 -19.89
N LYS A 68 10.86 -14.43 -20.93
CA LYS A 68 9.84 -15.41 -21.35
C LYS A 68 9.47 -16.37 -20.21
N TYR A 69 10.47 -16.88 -19.47
CA TYR A 69 10.20 -17.73 -18.31
C TYR A 69 9.34 -17.00 -17.26
N ARG A 70 9.65 -15.74 -16.95
CA ARG A 70 8.88 -14.95 -15.97
C ARG A 70 7.46 -14.69 -16.45
N GLU A 71 7.27 -14.39 -17.73
CA GLU A 71 5.94 -14.20 -18.32
C GLU A 71 5.08 -15.45 -18.17
N VAL A 72 5.62 -16.62 -18.53
CA VAL A 72 4.91 -17.90 -18.42
C VAL A 72 4.58 -18.23 -16.95
N LYS A 73 5.49 -17.93 -16.02
CA LYS A 73 5.33 -18.22 -14.59
C LYS A 73 4.62 -17.12 -13.80
N GLY A 74 4.28 -15.98 -14.41
CA GLY A 74 3.68 -14.84 -13.74
C GLY A 74 4.60 -14.15 -12.71
N MET A 75 5.92 -14.28 -12.87
CA MET A 75 6.92 -13.82 -11.91
C MET A 75 7.28 -12.33 -12.10
N LEU A 76 7.85 -11.73 -11.05
CA LEU A 76 8.24 -10.32 -11.06
C LEU A 76 9.36 -10.05 -12.07
N SER A 77 9.15 -9.06 -12.94
CA SER A 77 10.19 -8.58 -13.85
C SER A 77 11.19 -7.66 -13.11
N PRO A 78 12.45 -7.58 -13.57
CA PRO A 78 13.44 -6.66 -13.00
C PRO A 78 12.97 -5.20 -13.00
N ALA A 79 12.28 -4.78 -14.07
CA ALA A 79 11.71 -3.44 -14.19
C ALA A 79 10.61 -3.19 -13.13
N ARG A 80 9.73 -4.16 -12.90
CA ARG A 80 8.67 -4.08 -11.88
C ARG A 80 9.26 -3.95 -10.48
N ILE A 81 10.29 -4.73 -10.16
CA ILE A 81 10.99 -4.68 -8.86
C ILE A 81 11.61 -3.29 -8.66
N LYS A 82 12.34 -2.77 -9.66
CA LYS A 82 12.95 -1.43 -9.61
C LYS A 82 11.92 -0.31 -9.46
N ALA A 83 10.81 -0.40 -10.18
CA ALA A 83 9.75 0.61 -10.16
C ALA A 83 9.12 0.69 -8.76
N TRP A 84 8.69 -0.44 -8.20
CA TRP A 84 8.15 -0.52 -6.85
C TRP A 84 9.14 0.01 -5.80
N ARG A 85 10.40 -0.41 -5.89
CA ARG A 85 11.42 0.03 -4.94
C ARG A 85 11.59 1.55 -4.97
N ARG A 86 11.58 2.17 -6.16
CA ARG A 86 11.71 3.62 -6.34
C ARG A 86 10.46 4.39 -5.90
N GLU A 87 9.27 3.81 -6.05
CA GLU A 87 8.00 4.40 -5.60
C GLU A 87 8.06 4.78 -4.10
N TYR A 88 8.56 3.85 -3.29
CA TYR A 88 8.72 4.04 -1.84
C TYR A 88 10.12 4.51 -1.43
N ASP A 89 10.97 4.89 -2.40
CA ASP A 89 12.36 5.30 -2.20
C ASP A 89 13.25 4.26 -1.47
N LEU A 90 12.90 2.98 -1.51
CA LEU A 90 13.61 1.92 -0.80
C LEU A 90 15.02 1.67 -1.37
N LYS A 91 15.98 1.36 -0.50
CA LYS A 91 17.32 0.88 -0.89
C LYS A 91 17.31 -0.64 -1.06
N GLN A 92 18.19 -1.17 -1.90
CA GLN A 92 18.32 -2.61 -2.07
C GLN A 92 18.65 -3.30 -0.73
N ALA A 93 19.55 -2.70 0.06
CA ALA A 93 19.94 -3.19 1.38
C ALA A 93 18.77 -3.23 2.37
N GLU A 94 17.89 -2.22 2.36
CA GLU A 94 16.69 -2.16 3.22
C GLU A 94 15.74 -3.32 2.88
N VAL A 95 15.47 -3.57 1.59
CA VAL A 95 14.61 -4.68 1.15
C VAL A 95 15.24 -6.05 1.48
N THR A 96 16.54 -6.23 1.23
CA THR A 96 17.21 -7.50 1.57
C THR A 96 17.23 -7.73 3.07
N SER A 97 17.39 -6.68 3.88
CA SER A 97 17.33 -6.77 5.35
C SER A 97 15.94 -7.19 5.82
N LEU A 98 14.87 -6.57 5.32
CA LEU A 98 13.48 -6.94 5.63
C LEU A 98 13.15 -8.39 5.25
N LEU A 99 13.68 -8.89 4.13
CA LEU A 99 13.44 -10.27 3.67
C LEU A 99 14.37 -11.31 4.30
N GLY A 100 15.43 -10.88 5.00
CA GLY A 100 16.50 -11.75 5.47
C GLY A 100 17.32 -12.38 4.33
N TRP A 101 17.49 -11.65 3.23
CA TRP A 101 18.28 -12.08 2.08
C TRP A 101 19.73 -11.56 2.15
N GLY A 102 20.65 -12.22 1.45
CA GLY A 102 22.01 -11.71 1.29
C GLY A 102 22.03 -10.39 0.52
N GLU A 103 22.95 -9.50 0.86
CA GLU A 103 23.02 -8.09 0.41
C GLU A 103 22.92 -7.90 -1.11
N VAL A 104 23.55 -8.79 -1.89
CA VAL A 104 23.57 -8.69 -3.37
C VAL A 104 22.36 -9.34 -4.04
N THR A 105 21.48 -10.02 -3.29
CA THR A 105 20.42 -10.87 -3.84
C THR A 105 19.41 -10.06 -4.65
N LEU A 106 18.91 -8.96 -4.09
CA LEU A 106 17.96 -8.10 -4.81
C LEU A 106 18.60 -7.45 -6.04
N GLY A 107 19.85 -7.01 -5.91
CA GLY A 107 20.62 -6.43 -7.03
C GLY A 107 20.76 -7.39 -8.22
N ARG A 108 20.94 -8.70 -7.97
CA ARG A 108 20.96 -9.71 -9.04
C ARG A 108 19.63 -9.78 -9.79
N TYR A 109 18.51 -9.77 -9.06
CA TYR A 109 17.17 -9.83 -9.66
C TYR A 109 16.83 -8.56 -10.42
N GLU A 110 17.15 -7.40 -9.86
CA GLU A 110 17.06 -6.11 -10.54
C GLU A 110 17.91 -6.03 -11.81
N ASN A 111 18.99 -6.82 -11.91
CA ASN A 111 19.86 -6.90 -13.08
C ASN A 111 19.55 -8.11 -13.99
N GLY A 112 18.40 -8.76 -13.82
CA GLY A 112 17.91 -9.76 -14.77
C GLY A 112 18.12 -11.21 -14.37
N SER A 113 18.86 -11.50 -13.28
CA SER A 113 19.01 -12.88 -12.81
C SER A 113 17.66 -13.49 -12.43
N LEU A 114 17.43 -14.74 -12.82
CA LEU A 114 16.17 -15.41 -12.53
C LEU A 114 16.04 -15.80 -11.05
N GLN A 115 15.07 -15.20 -10.36
CA GLN A 115 14.76 -15.49 -8.97
C GLN A 115 14.16 -16.89 -8.78
N THR A 116 14.27 -17.47 -7.58
CA THR A 116 13.56 -18.72 -7.26
C THR A 116 12.08 -18.41 -7.04
N GLU A 117 11.19 -19.40 -7.18
CA GLU A 117 9.75 -19.20 -6.92
C GLU A 117 9.49 -18.75 -5.48
N ALA A 118 10.25 -19.28 -4.51
CA ALA A 118 10.16 -18.86 -3.12
C ALA A 118 10.57 -17.40 -2.93
N HIS A 119 11.65 -16.94 -3.59
CA HIS A 119 12.07 -15.54 -3.50
C HIS A 119 11.07 -14.61 -4.21
N ASP A 120 10.56 -15.01 -5.37
CA ASP A 120 9.55 -14.27 -6.10
C ASP A 120 8.29 -14.03 -5.26
N LYS A 121 7.76 -15.09 -4.65
CA LYS A 121 6.59 -15.01 -3.79
C LYS A 121 6.81 -14.09 -2.58
N ARG A 122 7.92 -14.25 -1.85
CA ARG A 122 8.21 -13.39 -0.68
C ARG A 122 8.40 -11.93 -1.06
N LEU A 123 9.02 -11.64 -2.20
CA LEU A 123 9.14 -10.27 -2.69
C LEU A 123 7.78 -9.73 -3.14
N ALA A 124 6.97 -10.52 -3.84
CA ALA A 124 5.62 -10.11 -4.25
C ALA A 124 4.71 -9.83 -3.05
N GLU A 125 4.82 -10.60 -1.96
CA GLU A 125 4.12 -10.34 -0.70
C GLU A 125 4.61 -9.03 -0.05
N LEU A 126 5.92 -8.81 0.01
CA LEU A 126 6.48 -7.55 0.52
C LEU A 126 6.09 -6.33 -0.33
N MET A 127 5.81 -6.52 -1.62
CA MET A 127 5.36 -5.45 -2.50
C MET A 127 3.95 -4.94 -2.17
N ASP A 128 3.16 -5.68 -1.39
CA ASP A 128 1.90 -5.16 -0.85
C ASP A 128 2.18 -4.04 0.17
N PRO A 129 1.59 -2.84 0.02
CA PRO A 129 1.89 -1.70 0.89
C PRO A 129 1.57 -1.94 2.37
N SER A 130 0.52 -2.71 2.68
CA SER A 130 0.16 -3.04 4.06
C SER A 130 1.18 -4.01 4.66
N HIS A 131 1.60 -5.01 3.88
CA HIS A 131 2.63 -5.96 4.30
C HIS A 131 3.99 -5.28 4.48
N LEU A 132 4.39 -4.39 3.55
CA LEU A 132 5.61 -3.59 3.68
C LEU A 132 5.62 -2.77 4.97
N ALA A 133 4.51 -2.07 5.26
CA ALA A 133 4.41 -1.27 6.46
C ALA A 133 4.48 -2.11 7.74
N ALA A 134 3.80 -3.26 7.76
CA ALA A 134 3.85 -4.21 8.88
C ALA A 134 5.28 -4.74 9.11
N MET A 135 5.99 -5.09 8.04
CA MET A 135 7.38 -5.55 8.12
C MET A 135 8.32 -4.47 8.65
N ILE A 136 8.16 -3.20 8.23
CA ILE A 136 8.96 -2.08 8.74
C ILE A 136 8.69 -1.84 10.22
N ALA A 137 7.42 -1.91 10.65
CA ALA A 137 7.03 -1.70 12.04
C ALA A 137 7.51 -2.85 12.96
N ALA A 138 7.48 -4.09 12.46
CA ALA A 138 7.91 -5.28 13.20
C ALA A 138 9.44 -5.39 13.35
N HIS A 139 10.20 -4.76 12.47
CA HIS A 139 11.66 -4.84 12.43
C HIS A 139 12.34 -3.46 12.52
N PRO A 140 12.16 -2.73 13.63
CA PRO A 140 12.70 -1.38 13.78
C PRO A 140 14.24 -1.34 13.71
N GLU A 141 14.92 -2.44 13.97
CA GLU A 141 16.38 -2.58 13.87
C GLU A 141 16.93 -2.50 12.44
N THR A 142 16.09 -2.74 11.43
CA THR A 142 16.53 -2.84 10.03
C THR A 142 16.95 -1.50 9.42
N MET A 143 16.43 -0.40 9.95
CA MET A 143 16.74 0.95 9.49
C MET A 143 16.48 1.99 10.59
N GLN A 144 17.09 3.18 10.46
CA GLN A 144 16.94 4.26 11.44
C GLN A 144 15.49 4.75 11.54
N THR A 145 15.11 5.25 12.72
CA THR A 145 13.72 5.68 13.00
C THR A 145 13.18 6.70 12.02
N GLU A 146 13.96 7.75 11.71
CA GLU A 146 13.54 8.78 10.76
C GLU A 146 13.26 8.19 9.38
N ARG A 147 14.16 7.31 8.93
CA ARG A 147 14.02 6.61 7.66
C ARG A 147 12.77 5.73 7.58
N ARG A 148 12.43 5.01 8.68
CA ARG A 148 11.17 4.25 8.75
C ARG A 148 9.97 5.16 8.57
N ARG A 149 9.94 6.28 9.30
CA ARG A 149 8.82 7.23 9.26
C ARG A 149 8.65 7.86 7.88
N GLU A 150 9.74 8.20 7.19
CA GLU A 150 9.70 8.67 5.80
C GLU A 150 9.02 7.66 4.86
N ILE A 151 9.42 6.40 4.93
CA ILE A 151 8.85 5.34 4.08
C ILE A 151 7.38 5.10 4.44
N LEU A 152 7.04 5.02 5.73
CA LEU A 152 5.66 4.86 6.19
C LEU A 152 4.77 6.05 5.78
N ALA A 153 5.30 7.28 5.77
CA ALA A 153 4.58 8.45 5.28
C ALA A 153 4.27 8.34 3.78
N ARG A 154 5.22 7.86 2.96
CA ARG A 154 4.96 7.56 1.53
C ARG A 154 3.90 6.48 1.36
N ILE A 155 3.95 5.43 2.16
CA ILE A 155 2.92 4.37 2.15
C ILE A 155 1.56 4.94 2.52
N ARG A 156 1.46 5.74 3.60
CA ARG A 156 0.20 6.41 3.99
C ARG A 156 -0.35 7.25 2.85
N GLN A 157 0.48 8.05 2.18
CA GLN A 157 0.07 8.89 1.07
C GLN A 157 -0.42 8.05 -0.12
N ALA A 158 0.34 7.04 -0.54
CA ALA A 158 -0.04 6.15 -1.64
C ALA A 158 -1.33 5.39 -1.35
N GLN A 159 -1.55 5.05 -0.08
CA GLN A 159 -2.79 4.43 0.38
C GLN A 159 -3.90 5.46 0.64
N GLY A 160 -3.66 6.77 0.70
CA GLY A 160 -4.69 7.75 1.07
C GLY A 160 -5.18 7.61 2.51
N LEU A 161 -4.27 7.29 3.43
CA LEU A 161 -4.53 7.18 4.86
C LEU A 161 -4.31 8.55 5.55
N LEU A 162 -4.96 8.77 6.70
CA LEU A 162 -4.75 9.93 7.57
C LEU A 162 -3.27 10.06 7.97
N SER A 163 -2.78 11.29 8.06
CA SER A 163 -1.44 11.57 8.56
C SER A 163 -1.38 11.44 10.09
N PRO A 164 -0.19 11.30 10.69
CA PRO A 164 -0.04 11.31 12.15
C PRO A 164 -0.68 12.55 12.81
N GLU A 165 -0.56 13.72 12.17
CA GLU A 165 -1.16 14.97 12.63
C GLU A 165 -2.69 14.91 12.62
N ASP A 166 -3.30 14.32 11.58
CA ASP A 166 -4.75 14.15 11.51
C ASP A 166 -5.26 13.17 12.58
N VAL A 167 -4.49 12.10 12.86
CA VAL A 167 -4.80 11.14 13.93
C VAL A 167 -4.76 11.86 15.30
N VAL A 168 -3.74 12.67 15.56
CA VAL A 168 -3.65 13.52 16.76
C VAL A 168 -4.81 14.51 16.83
N ALA A 169 -5.17 15.14 15.70
CA ALA A 169 -6.25 16.11 15.63
C ALA A 169 -7.60 15.48 15.96
N LEU A 170 -7.88 14.28 15.45
CA LEU A 170 -9.09 13.52 15.78
C LEU A 170 -9.17 13.23 17.27
N ARG A 171 -8.10 12.68 17.86
CA ARG A 171 -8.08 12.38 19.30
C ARG A 171 -8.31 13.66 20.12
N SER A 172 -7.59 14.73 19.77
CA SER A 172 -7.65 16.02 20.47
C SER A 172 -9.00 16.73 20.32
N LYS A 173 -9.68 16.57 19.18
CA LYS A 173 -11.01 17.14 18.92
C LYS A 173 -12.02 16.75 19.99
N TYR A 174 -12.00 15.50 20.43
CA TYR A 174 -12.92 14.99 21.45
C TYR A 174 -12.34 15.04 22.87
N GLY A 175 -11.04 15.31 23.01
CA GLY A 175 -10.36 15.36 24.31
C GLY A 175 -10.01 13.98 24.86
N PHE A 176 -9.87 12.98 23.98
CA PHE A 176 -9.41 11.65 24.36
C PHE A 176 -7.91 11.64 24.67
N ASN A 177 -7.49 10.75 25.57
CA ASN A 177 -6.11 10.27 25.65
C ASN A 177 -5.91 9.03 24.76
N ALA A 178 -4.65 8.60 24.56
CA ALA A 178 -4.35 7.49 23.65
C ALA A 178 -4.97 6.16 24.12
N GLU A 179 -4.90 5.85 25.42
CA GLU A 179 -5.48 4.64 26.01
C GLU A 179 -7.02 4.60 25.85
N GLU A 180 -7.68 5.75 26.00
CA GLU A 180 -9.11 5.88 25.75
C GLU A 180 -9.46 5.59 24.28
N MET A 181 -8.69 6.10 23.31
CA MET A 181 -8.91 5.78 21.89
C MET A 181 -8.71 4.30 21.61
N GLU A 182 -7.69 3.68 22.22
CA GLU A 182 -7.39 2.27 22.05
C GLU A 182 -8.54 1.39 22.58
N ARG A 183 -9.06 1.72 23.75
CA ARG A 183 -10.25 1.05 24.33
C ARG A 183 -11.51 1.28 23.50
N LEU A 184 -11.72 2.51 23.04
CA LEU A 184 -12.89 2.90 22.23
C LEU A 184 -12.96 2.12 20.91
N MET A 185 -11.80 1.95 20.25
CA MET A 185 -11.68 1.26 18.97
C MET A 185 -11.37 -0.23 19.10
N ALA A 186 -11.23 -0.74 20.33
CA ALA A 186 -10.86 -2.12 20.62
C ALA A 186 -9.57 -2.59 19.90
N ILE A 187 -8.52 -1.75 19.95
CA ILE A 187 -7.20 -2.03 19.38
C ILE A 187 -6.15 -2.27 20.49
N PRO A 188 -5.02 -2.95 20.18
CA PRO A 188 -3.99 -3.24 21.20
C PRO A 188 -3.36 -1.98 21.79
N GLU A 189 -2.90 -2.10 23.04
CA GLU A 189 -2.24 -1.01 23.76
C GLU A 189 -1.01 -0.46 23.03
N GLY A 190 -0.86 0.87 23.05
CA GLY A 190 0.22 1.60 22.40
C GLY A 190 0.09 1.74 20.88
N THR A 191 -0.91 1.12 20.26
CA THR A 191 -1.13 1.21 18.80
C THR A 191 -1.48 2.62 18.37
N TRP A 192 -2.33 3.32 19.13
CA TRP A 192 -2.68 4.71 18.83
C TRP A 192 -1.45 5.61 18.90
N GLY A 193 -0.64 5.44 19.94
CA GLY A 193 0.60 6.18 20.11
C GLY A 193 1.59 5.98 18.96
N ARG A 194 1.70 4.75 18.41
CA ARG A 194 2.54 4.48 17.24
C ARG A 194 2.00 5.12 15.96
N TRP A 195 0.69 5.22 15.80
CA TRP A 195 0.07 5.96 14.69
C TRP A 195 0.35 7.46 14.78
N GLU A 196 0.21 8.05 15.98
CA GLU A 196 0.55 9.47 16.24
C GLU A 196 2.03 9.77 16.09
N GLY A 197 2.90 8.83 16.45
CA GLY A 197 4.35 8.95 16.30
C GLY A 197 4.83 8.73 14.87
N GLY A 198 3.96 8.27 13.97
CA GLY A 198 4.32 7.92 12.60
C GLY A 198 5.06 6.58 12.46
N ASP A 199 5.26 5.83 13.54
CA ASP A 199 6.04 4.59 13.61
C ASP A 199 5.27 3.36 13.09
N GLU A 200 3.94 3.45 12.97
CA GLU A 200 3.09 2.41 12.38
C GLU A 200 1.96 3.08 11.58
N ILE A 201 1.51 2.48 10.48
CA ILE A 201 0.33 2.97 9.75
C ILE A 201 -0.94 2.30 10.27
N GLN A 202 -2.05 3.02 10.24
CA GLN A 202 -3.36 2.46 10.47
C GLN A 202 -3.85 1.65 9.26
N GLY A 203 -4.59 0.58 9.52
CA GLY A 203 -5.28 -0.16 8.47
C GLY A 203 -6.47 0.64 7.90
N LYS A 204 -6.93 0.27 6.69
CA LYS A 204 -8.03 0.94 5.99
C LYS A 204 -9.34 1.01 6.78
N ALA A 205 -9.69 -0.05 7.49
CA ALA A 205 -10.90 -0.07 8.31
C ALA A 205 -10.83 0.91 9.49
N ALA A 206 -9.67 0.98 10.15
CA ALA A 206 -9.44 1.94 11.23
C ALA A 206 -9.46 3.38 10.70
N ASP A 207 -8.84 3.64 9.54
CA ASP A 207 -8.85 4.95 8.87
C ASP A 207 -10.27 5.44 8.56
N LEU A 208 -11.10 4.57 7.98
CA LEU A 208 -12.51 4.88 7.71
C LEU A 208 -13.27 5.19 9.01
N LEU A 209 -13.14 4.35 10.04
CA LEU A 209 -13.79 4.58 11.32
C LEU A 209 -13.36 5.92 11.94
N MET A 210 -12.07 6.27 11.86
CA MET A 210 -11.57 7.55 12.33
C MET A 210 -12.20 8.73 11.59
N ARG A 211 -12.39 8.63 10.27
CA ARG A 211 -13.06 9.67 9.48
C ARG A 211 -14.53 9.79 9.85
N GLU A 212 -15.22 8.68 9.99
CA GLU A 212 -16.62 8.67 10.47
C GLU A 212 -16.74 9.29 11.86
N MET A 213 -15.81 8.98 12.77
CA MET A 213 -15.74 9.63 14.09
C MET A 213 -15.47 11.13 13.95
N ALA A 214 -14.60 11.55 13.03
CA ALA A 214 -14.31 12.95 12.79
C ALA A 214 -15.52 13.71 12.22
N GLU A 215 -16.33 13.11 11.38
CA GLU A 215 -17.47 13.77 10.73
C GLU A 215 -18.75 13.69 11.57
N HIS A 216 -18.93 12.60 12.32
CA HIS A 216 -20.20 12.27 12.97
C HIS A 216 -20.02 12.01 14.48
N PRO A 217 -20.30 13.01 15.35
CA PRO A 217 -20.22 12.85 16.80
C PRO A 217 -21.08 11.70 17.38
N ASP A 218 -22.15 11.29 16.69
CA ASP A 218 -22.99 10.16 17.09
C ASP A 218 -22.26 8.80 16.99
N VAL A 219 -21.28 8.68 16.09
CA VAL A 219 -20.42 7.48 16.01
C VAL A 219 -19.61 7.37 17.30
N VAL A 220 -19.01 8.48 17.76
CA VAL A 220 -18.26 8.53 19.03
C VAL A 220 -19.16 8.16 20.22
N ARG A 221 -20.40 8.67 20.26
CA ARG A 221 -21.38 8.30 21.32
C ARG A 221 -21.66 6.81 21.33
N SER A 222 -21.98 6.24 20.17
CA SER A 222 -22.30 4.82 20.08
C SER A 222 -21.12 3.94 20.48
N LEU A 223 -19.89 4.34 20.11
CA LEU A 223 -18.68 3.62 20.51
C LEU A 223 -18.44 3.71 22.03
N LEU A 224 -18.64 4.89 22.65
CA LEU A 224 -18.53 5.05 24.11
C LEU A 224 -19.50 4.13 24.85
N GLU A 225 -20.75 4.09 24.42
CA GLU A 225 -21.77 3.20 25.00
C GLU A 225 -21.40 1.72 24.85
N ARG A 226 -20.94 1.31 23.66
CA ARG A 226 -20.57 -0.09 23.37
C ARG A 226 -19.30 -0.55 24.09
N SER A 227 -18.32 0.34 24.20
CA SER A 227 -17.05 0.06 24.90
C SER A 227 -17.19 0.12 26.42
N GLY A 228 -18.26 0.74 26.94
CA GLY A 228 -18.41 1.01 28.37
C GLY A 228 -17.38 2.02 28.89
N LEU A 229 -16.76 2.81 28.01
CA LEU A 229 -15.74 3.78 28.38
C LEU A 229 -16.37 5.02 29.03
N GLU A 230 -15.97 5.29 30.27
CA GLU A 230 -16.43 6.44 31.06
C GLU A 230 -15.39 7.58 30.96
N SER A 231 -15.61 8.55 30.06
CA SER A 231 -14.73 9.73 29.93
C SER A 231 -15.51 11.04 30.11
N VAL A 232 -15.24 11.74 31.21
CA VAL A 232 -15.90 13.02 31.55
C VAL A 232 -15.50 14.11 30.55
N ALA A 233 -14.23 14.17 30.15
CA ALA A 233 -13.74 15.17 29.20
C ALA A 233 -14.44 15.06 27.84
N VAL A 234 -14.60 13.83 27.35
CA VAL A 234 -15.24 13.56 26.06
C VAL A 234 -16.72 13.87 26.11
N ARG A 235 -17.42 13.48 27.19
CA ARG A 235 -18.83 13.81 27.38
C ARG A 235 -19.09 15.32 27.41
N ASN A 236 -18.24 16.07 28.11
CA ASN A 236 -18.33 17.52 28.14
C ASN A 236 -18.13 18.12 26.74
N THR A 237 -17.23 17.55 25.93
CA THR A 237 -17.04 17.98 24.54
C THR A 237 -18.25 17.66 23.66
N LEU A 238 -18.82 16.46 23.77
CA LEU A 238 -20.03 16.08 23.04
C LEU A 238 -21.25 16.93 23.44
N GLN A 239 -21.35 17.31 24.71
CA GLN A 239 -22.39 18.23 25.18
C GLN A 239 -22.24 19.63 24.57
N ARG A 240 -21.01 20.18 24.53
CA ARG A 240 -20.77 21.49 23.89
C ARG A 240 -21.11 21.47 22.40
N ILE A 241 -20.86 20.35 21.72
CA ILE A 241 -21.25 20.16 20.32
C ILE A 241 -22.79 20.21 20.19
N ASP A 242 -23.52 19.59 21.11
CA ASP A 242 -24.98 19.64 21.11
C ASP A 242 -25.53 21.03 21.32
N GLU A 243 -24.99 21.76 22.30
CA GLU A 243 -25.39 23.13 22.59
C GLU A 243 -25.15 24.06 21.39
N ASP A 244 -24.08 23.84 20.60
CA ASP A 244 -23.86 24.56 19.35
C ASP A 244 -24.89 24.20 18.26
N VAL A 245 -25.18 22.91 18.08
CA VAL A 245 -26.20 22.45 17.11
C VAL A 245 -27.57 23.03 17.47
N GLU A 246 -27.97 22.93 18.73
CA GLU A 246 -29.22 23.47 19.26
C GLU A 246 -29.33 24.97 19.01
N ARG A 247 -28.26 25.73 19.31
CA ARG A 247 -28.19 27.16 19.04
C ARG A 247 -28.37 27.46 17.55
N ARG A 248 -27.66 26.76 16.67
CA ARG A 248 -27.74 26.99 15.21
C ARG A 248 -29.10 26.64 14.63
N VAL A 249 -29.76 25.60 15.15
CA VAL A 249 -31.14 25.25 14.78
C VAL A 249 -32.11 26.33 15.24
N ALA A 250 -31.98 26.82 16.47
CA ALA A 250 -32.81 27.90 16.98
C ALA A 250 -32.64 29.19 16.16
N GLU A 251 -31.40 29.58 15.84
CA GLU A 251 -31.09 30.71 14.95
C GLU A 251 -31.73 30.55 13.56
N ALA A 252 -31.70 29.35 12.99
CA ALA A 252 -32.32 29.07 11.70
C ALA A 252 -33.86 29.19 11.76
N ILE A 253 -34.49 28.72 12.83
CA ILE A 253 -35.94 28.85 13.04
C ILE A 253 -36.31 30.34 13.17
N ILE A 254 -35.60 31.11 14.00
CA ILE A 254 -35.86 32.55 14.19
C ILE A 254 -35.67 33.30 12.88
N ARG A 255 -34.64 32.98 12.10
CA ARG A 255 -34.40 33.60 10.79
C ARG A 255 -35.53 33.32 9.80
N GLN A 256 -36.08 32.11 9.81
CA GLN A 256 -37.09 31.69 8.83
C GLN A 256 -38.51 32.12 9.22
N PHE A 257 -38.84 32.12 10.51
CA PHE A 257 -40.21 32.31 11.01
C PHE A 257 -40.38 33.52 11.93
N GLY A 258 -39.30 34.22 12.28
CA GLY A 258 -39.32 35.31 13.24
C GLY A 258 -39.50 34.83 14.68
N ALA A 259 -39.89 35.76 15.56
CA ALA A 259 -40.26 35.41 16.94
C ALA A 259 -41.59 34.66 16.95
N LEU A 260 -41.58 33.44 17.50
CA LEU A 260 -42.79 32.65 17.68
C LEU A 260 -43.46 33.05 19.00
N ASN A 261 -44.65 33.64 18.93
CA ASN A 261 -45.36 34.10 20.13
C ASN A 261 -45.62 32.94 21.10
N GLY A 262 -45.14 33.09 22.34
CA GLY A 262 -45.33 32.11 23.42
C GLY A 262 -44.46 30.85 23.32
N ILE A 263 -43.52 30.78 22.37
CA ILE A 263 -42.62 29.64 22.21
C ILE A 263 -41.18 30.07 22.47
N ASP A 264 -40.54 29.43 23.45
CA ASP A 264 -39.09 29.51 23.60
C ASP A 264 -38.43 28.66 22.51
N VAL A 265 -37.88 29.33 21.49
CA VAL A 265 -37.26 28.68 20.33
C VAL A 265 -36.00 27.90 20.72
N GLN A 266 -35.26 28.33 21.75
CA GLN A 266 -34.08 27.60 22.23
C GLN A 266 -34.51 26.29 22.90
N GLN A 267 -35.51 26.35 23.76
CA GLN A 267 -36.06 25.15 24.39
C GLN A 267 -36.66 24.18 23.35
N LEU A 268 -37.37 24.72 22.34
CA LEU A 268 -37.90 23.92 21.23
C LEU A 268 -36.78 23.21 20.47
N ALA A 269 -35.71 23.93 20.10
CA ALA A 269 -34.58 23.36 19.37
C ALA A 269 -33.94 22.20 20.15
N ARG A 270 -33.70 22.39 21.45
CA ARG A 270 -33.16 21.35 22.35
C ARG A 270 -34.05 20.10 22.45
N ILE A 271 -35.37 20.29 22.56
CA ILE A 271 -36.30 19.15 22.57
C ILE A 271 -36.26 18.43 21.22
N ALA A 272 -36.34 19.17 20.12
CA ALA A 272 -36.38 18.60 18.78
C ALA A 272 -35.10 17.83 18.43
N THR A 273 -33.92 18.39 18.68
CA THR A 273 -32.63 17.72 18.45
C THR A 273 -32.50 16.46 19.30
N GLY A 274 -32.93 16.52 20.57
CA GLY A 274 -32.93 15.38 21.48
C GLY A 274 -33.85 14.25 21.01
N GLU A 275 -35.07 14.56 20.58
CA GLU A 275 -36.02 13.55 20.08
C GLU A 275 -35.57 12.93 18.76
N ILE A 276 -35.02 13.73 17.83
CA ILE A 276 -34.44 13.21 16.58
C ILE A 276 -33.36 12.17 16.88
N ARG A 277 -32.43 12.51 17.79
CA ARG A 277 -31.33 11.61 18.15
C ARG A 277 -31.81 10.30 18.77
N LYS A 278 -32.80 10.36 19.66
CA LYS A 278 -33.41 9.16 20.27
C LYS A 278 -34.12 8.27 19.23
N ALA A 279 -34.76 8.89 18.23
CA ALA A 279 -35.49 8.15 17.20
C ALA A 279 -34.56 7.52 16.14
N GLN A 280 -33.38 8.10 15.93
CA GLN A 280 -32.46 7.74 14.84
C GLN A 280 -32.08 6.25 14.80
N PRO A 281 -31.76 5.56 15.91
CA PRO A 281 -31.48 4.12 15.89
C PRO A 281 -32.67 3.28 15.40
N ALA A 282 -33.89 3.60 15.84
CA ALA A 282 -35.10 2.87 15.46
C ALA A 282 -35.45 3.07 13.97
N ILE A 283 -35.25 4.29 13.46
CA ILE A 283 -35.42 4.61 12.05
C ILE A 283 -34.43 3.79 11.19
N LEU A 284 -33.15 3.78 11.56
CA LEU A 284 -32.12 3.03 10.83
C LEU A 284 -32.36 1.52 10.86
N ALA A 285 -32.79 0.97 12.01
CA ALA A 285 -33.14 -0.45 12.12
C ALA A 285 -34.28 -0.85 11.16
N THR A 286 -35.31 0.00 11.04
CA THR A 286 -36.44 -0.22 10.14
C THR A 286 -36.01 -0.16 8.67
N MET A 287 -35.12 0.77 8.31
CA MET A 287 -34.56 0.85 6.96
C MET A 287 -33.72 -0.38 6.59
N GLY A 288 -32.92 -0.90 7.52
CA GLY A 288 -32.14 -2.13 7.32
C GLY A 288 -33.03 -3.36 7.07
N GLN A 289 -34.14 -3.49 7.81
CA GLN A 289 -35.11 -4.57 7.59
C GLN A 289 -35.81 -4.46 6.22
N ALA A 290 -36.16 -3.25 5.79
CA ALA A 290 -36.75 -2.99 4.47
C ALA A 290 -35.77 -3.27 3.32
N ALA A 291 -34.47 -3.03 3.50
CA ALA A 291 -33.44 -3.36 2.52
C ALA A 291 -33.22 -4.88 2.42
N ALA A 292 -33.26 -5.61 3.54
CA ALA A 292 -33.10 -7.07 3.59
C ALA A 292 -34.33 -7.87 3.08
N SER A 293 -35.49 -7.22 2.98
CA SER A 293 -36.75 -7.84 2.52
C SER A 293 -37.09 -7.55 1.04
N ARG A 294 -36.20 -6.86 0.32
CA ARG A 294 -36.29 -6.78 -1.15
C ARG A 294 -35.80 -8.10 -1.76
N PRO A 295 -36.63 -8.83 -2.53
CA PRO A 295 -36.14 -10.00 -3.26
C PRO A 295 -35.10 -9.55 -4.28
N ILE A 296 -33.97 -10.25 -4.32
CA ILE A 296 -32.95 -10.11 -5.36
C ILE A 296 -33.64 -10.43 -6.68
N ALA A 297 -33.78 -9.42 -7.54
CA ALA A 297 -34.20 -9.56 -8.92
C ALA A 297 -32.97 -9.56 -9.83
#